data_AF-A0A7S3RFF4-F1
#
_entry.id   AF-A0A7S3RFF4-F1
#
_cell.length_a   1.000
_cell.length_b   1.000
_cell.length_c   1.000
_cell.angle_alpha   90.00
_cell.angle_beta   90.00
_cell.angle_gamma   90.00
#
_symmetry.space_group_name_H-M   'P 1'
#
loop_
_entity.id
_entity.type
_entity.pdbx_description
1 polymer ?
#
loop_
_entity_poly.entity_id
_entity_poly.type
_entity_poly.pdbx_seq_one_letter_code
_entity_poly.pdbx_strand_id
1 'polypeptide(L)'
;PFRGGQPAPHVKVLPRMMPQLQGQLLATGAATLHLVSWSPYGSTVFRVTADLDYQREMGEALALVARQATGDGEELGRLSRAVRERSVVLAKRSERVALIPPSECVSVYDGPCAVG
;
A
#
# COMPACT_ATOMS: atom_id res chain seq x y z
N PRO A 1 -11.00 -2.46 10.83
CA PRO A 1 -10.83 -1.40 11.84
C PRO A 1 -12.03 -0.44 11.78
N PHE A 2 -13.05 -0.71 12.58
CA PHE A 2 -14.23 0.15 12.68
C PHE A 2 -14.41 0.56 14.15
N ARG A 3 -14.81 1.81 14.39
CA ARG A 3 -15.20 2.33 15.71
C ARG A 3 -16.62 2.87 15.59
N GLY A 4 -17.57 2.21 16.27
CA GLY A 4 -18.99 2.55 16.17
C GLY A 4 -19.54 2.45 14.75
N GLY A 5 -19.09 1.46 13.96
CA GLY A 5 -19.48 1.28 12.55
C GLY A 5 -18.72 2.17 11.54
N GLN A 6 -17.97 3.18 12.00
CA GLN A 6 -17.20 4.08 11.14
C GLN A 6 -15.76 3.61 10.95
N PRO A 7 -15.14 3.81 9.77
CA PRO A 7 -13.76 3.39 9.53
C PRO A 7 -12.79 4.14 10.43
N ALA A 8 -11.84 3.42 11.02
CA ALA A 8 -10.72 3.98 11.77
C ALA A 8 -9.46 3.98 10.89
N PRO A 9 -8.55 4.95 11.05
CA PRO A 9 -7.34 4.99 10.25
C PRO A 9 -6.49 3.76 10.56
N HIS A 10 -5.78 3.26 9.56
CA HIS A 10 -4.82 2.19 9.75
C HIS A 10 -3.72 2.63 10.72
N VAL A 11 -3.34 1.72 11.60
CA VAL A 11 -2.23 1.91 12.56
C VAL A 11 -0.90 1.41 12.02
N LYS A 12 -0.94 0.64 10.93
CA LYS A 12 0.22 0.10 10.20
C LYS A 12 -0.15 -0.07 8.73
N VAL A 13 0.85 -0.08 7.85
CA VAL A 13 0.62 -0.45 6.46
C VAL A 13 0.28 -1.93 6.36
N LEU A 14 -0.70 -2.30 5.53
CA LEU A 14 -1.09 -3.70 5.36
C LEU A 14 -0.21 -4.36 4.30
N PRO A 15 0.29 -5.59 4.51
CA PRO A 15 1.13 -6.29 3.54
C PRO A 15 0.53 -6.37 2.14
N ARG A 16 -0.79 -6.59 2.05
CA ARG A 16 -1.51 -6.66 0.76
C ARG A 16 -1.45 -5.37 -0.07
N MET A 17 -1.08 -4.23 0.52
CA MET A 17 -0.92 -2.95 -0.18
C MET A 17 0.47 -2.81 -0.80
N MET A 18 1.48 -3.60 -0.36
CA MET A 18 2.86 -3.46 -0.83
C MET A 18 3.04 -3.62 -2.34
N PRO A 19 2.41 -4.61 -3.02
CA PRO A 19 2.57 -4.73 -4.47
C PRO A 19 2.15 -3.45 -5.20
N GLN A 20 1.04 -2.84 -4.79
CA GLN A 20 0.55 -1.59 -5.37
C GLN A 20 1.51 -0.43 -5.10
N LEU A 21 1.96 -0.26 -3.85
CA LEU A 21 2.83 0.86 -3.46
C LEU A 21 4.22 0.74 -4.11
N GLN A 22 4.81 -0.46 -4.13
CA GLN A 22 6.08 -0.70 -4.81
C GLN A 22 5.96 -0.59 -6.32
N GLY A 23 4.81 -0.99 -6.90
CA GLY A 23 4.53 -0.78 -8.32
C GLY A 23 4.44 0.70 -8.70
N GLN A 24 3.84 1.54 -7.84
CA GLN A 24 3.82 3.00 -8.04
C GLN A 24 5.22 3.61 -7.98
N LEU A 25 6.04 3.21 -7.00
CA LEU A 25 7.43 3.66 -6.89
C LEU A 25 8.26 3.26 -8.11
N LEU A 26 8.10 2.02 -8.58
CA LEU A 26 8.74 1.53 -9.79
C LEU A 26 8.31 2.34 -11.02
N ALA A 27 7.01 2.54 -11.22
CA ALA A 27 6.47 3.22 -12.39
C ALA A 27 6.84 4.72 -12.45
N THR A 28 6.98 5.37 -11.29
CA THR A 28 7.31 6.79 -11.20
C THR A 28 8.80 7.08 -11.08
N GLY A 29 9.63 6.07 -10.78
CA GLY A 29 11.04 6.26 -10.46
C GLY A 29 11.28 6.97 -9.12
N ALA A 30 10.24 7.17 -8.31
CA ALA A 30 10.35 7.84 -7.02
C ALA A 30 11.02 6.92 -5.98
N ALA A 31 11.89 7.49 -5.15
CA ALA A 31 12.54 6.75 -4.07
C ALA A 31 11.60 6.48 -2.88
N THR A 32 10.60 7.33 -2.68
CA THR A 32 9.66 7.25 -1.56
C THR A 32 8.27 7.74 -1.94
N LEU A 33 7.24 7.24 -1.26
CA LEU A 33 5.88 7.76 -1.31
C LEU A 33 5.29 7.91 0.08
N HIS A 34 4.19 8.68 0.17
CA HIS A 34 3.37 8.78 1.36
C HIS A 34 2.03 8.07 1.15
N LEU A 35 1.74 7.09 2.01
CA LEU A 35 0.43 6.47 2.12
C LEU A 35 -0.35 7.19 3.22
N VAL A 36 -1.47 7.80 2.86
CA VAL A 36 -2.38 8.45 3.79
C VAL A 36 -3.56 7.53 4.08
N SER A 37 -3.73 7.15 5.35
CA SER A 37 -4.92 6.46 5.83
C SER A 37 -5.83 7.46 6.53
N TRP A 38 -6.87 7.91 5.84
CA TRP A 38 -7.84 8.87 6.36
C TRP A 38 -9.05 8.18 6.99
N SER A 39 -9.67 8.87 7.96
CA SER A 39 -10.89 8.49 8.67
C SER A 39 -11.51 9.72 9.33
N PRO A 40 -12.81 9.69 9.70
CA PRO A 40 -13.42 10.74 10.53
C PRO A 40 -12.72 10.97 11.88
N TYR A 41 -11.92 10.00 12.35
CA TYR A 41 -11.16 10.08 13.60
C TYR A 41 -9.71 10.54 13.41
N GLY A 42 -9.37 11.06 12.22
CA GLY A 42 -8.05 11.61 11.89
C GLY A 42 -7.34 10.80 10.82
N SER A 43 -6.10 11.18 10.54
CA SER A 43 -5.27 10.57 9.50
C SER A 43 -3.96 10.02 10.06
N THR A 44 -3.55 8.85 9.58
CA THR A 44 -2.20 8.34 9.78
C THR A 44 -1.44 8.39 8.45
N VAL A 45 -0.25 8.97 8.45
CA VAL A 45 0.61 9.03 7.26
C VAL A 45 1.79 8.09 7.43
N PHE A 46 2.02 7.25 6.43
CA PHE A 46 3.15 6.33 6.36
C PHE A 46 4.06 6.69 5.21
N ARG A 47 5.38 6.71 5.45
CA ARG A 47 6.40 6.78 4.40
C ARG A 47 6.80 5.37 4.00
N VAL A 48 6.75 5.09 2.70
CA VAL A 48 7.19 3.82 2.10
C VAL A 48 8.36 4.13 1.17
N THR A 49 9.42 3.34 1.27
CA THR A 49 10.63 3.48 0.45
C THR A 49 10.66 2.40 -0.61
N ALA A 50 11.18 2.73 -1.79
CA ALA A 50 11.37 1.77 -2.88
C ALA A 50 12.29 0.63 -2.43
N ASP A 51 11.92 -0.60 -2.77
CA ASP A 51 12.74 -1.78 -2.53
C ASP A 51 13.03 -2.46 -3.88
N LEU A 52 14.25 -2.27 -4.38
CA LEU A 52 14.63 -2.67 -5.74
C LEU A 52 14.58 -4.19 -5.93
N ASP A 53 14.94 -4.96 -4.91
CA ASP A 53 14.87 -6.41 -4.98
C ASP A 53 13.42 -6.90 -5.03
N TYR A 54 12.53 -6.32 -4.22
CA TYR A 54 11.10 -6.60 -4.30
C TYR A 54 10.51 -6.24 -5.66
N GLN A 55 10.88 -5.08 -6.20
CA GLN A 55 10.39 -4.62 -7.51
C GLN A 55 10.88 -5.53 -8.64
N ARG A 56 12.11 -6.03 -8.56
CA ARG A 56 12.64 -7.04 -9.49
C ARG A 56 11.82 -8.33 -9.44
N GLU A 57 11.62 -8.92 -8.26
CA GLU A 57 10.84 -10.16 -8.11
C GLU A 57 9.39 -10.00 -8.58
N MET A 58 8.78 -8.85 -8.29
CA MET A 58 7.44 -8.52 -8.78
C MET A 58 7.41 -8.40 -10.31
N GLY A 59 8.42 -7.78 -10.92
CA GLY A 59 8.56 -7.68 -12.37
C GLY A 59 8.72 -9.04 -13.05
N GLU A 60 9.50 -9.94 -12.45
CA GLU A 60 9.66 -11.33 -12.91
C GLU A 60 8.33 -12.09 -12.89
N ALA A 61 7.57 -11.98 -11.79
CA ALA A 61 6.25 -12.60 -11.67
C ALA A 61 5.26 -12.07 -12.72
N LEU A 62 5.22 -10.74 -12.91
CA LEU A 62 4.35 -10.11 -13.91
C LEU A 62 4.73 -10.52 -15.34
N ALA A 63 6.03 -10.66 -15.64
CA ALA A 63 6.50 -11.09 -16.95
C ALA A 63 6.09 -12.54 -17.27
N LEU A 64 6.11 -13.43 -16.28
CA LEU A 64 5.60 -14.80 -16.44
C LEU A 64 4.09 -14.83 -16.71
N VAL A 65 3.32 -14.03 -15.97
CA VAL A 65 1.87 -13.89 -16.19
C VAL A 65 1.58 -13.33 -17.59
N ALA A 66 2.29 -12.29 -18.01
CA ALA A 66 2.08 -11.63 -19.31
C ALA A 66 2.39 -12.55 -20.49
N ARG A 67 3.36 -13.46 -20.36
CA ARG A 67 3.73 -14.43 -21.39
C ARG A 67 2.76 -15.61 -21.50
N GLN A 68 1.70 -15.67 -20.69
CA GLN A 68 0.75 -16.79 -20.64
C GLN A 68 1.46 -18.16 -20.58
N ALA A 69 2.58 -18.25 -19.87
CA ALA A 69 3.40 -19.44 -19.83
C ALA A 69 2.64 -20.56 -19.09
N THR A 70 1.91 -21.38 -19.85
CA THR A 70 1.08 -22.48 -19.35
C THR A 70 1.88 -23.64 -18.73
N GLY A 71 3.22 -23.54 -18.71
CA GLY A 71 4.14 -24.50 -18.08
C GLY A 71 4.86 -24.01 -16.81
N ASP A 72 4.81 -22.73 -16.47
CA ASP A 72 5.64 -22.13 -15.40
C ASP A 72 4.89 -21.93 -14.07
N GLY A 73 3.88 -22.76 -13.80
CA GLY A 73 3.01 -22.61 -12.62
C GLY A 73 3.74 -22.77 -11.28
N GLU A 74 4.76 -23.63 -11.23
CA GLU A 74 5.59 -23.82 -10.03
C GLU A 74 6.42 -22.56 -9.74
N GLU A 75 7.04 -22.00 -10.76
CA GLU A 75 7.87 -20.81 -10.67
C GLU A 75 7.04 -19.57 -10.32
N LEU A 76 5.88 -19.40 -10.96
CA LEU A 76 4.92 -18.35 -10.60
C LEU A 76 4.46 -18.50 -9.14
N GLY A 77 4.23 -19.74 -8.68
CA GLY A 77 3.89 -20.04 -7.28
C GLY A 77 5.02 -19.66 -6.32
N ARG A 78 6.27 -19.94 -6.67
CA ARG A 78 7.47 -19.57 -5.90
C ARG A 78 7.59 -18.06 -5.77
N LEU A 79 7.52 -17.34 -6.90
CA LEU A 79 7.61 -15.88 -6.93
C LEU A 79 6.45 -15.22 -6.18
N SER A 80 5.23 -15.74 -6.32
CA SER A 80 4.06 -15.24 -5.58
C SER A 80 4.22 -15.37 -4.06
N ARG A 81 4.81 -16.48 -3.58
CA ARG A 81 5.13 -16.65 -2.15
C ARG A 81 6.21 -15.68 -1.69
N ALA A 82 7.29 -15.53 -2.45
CA ALA A 82 8.36 -14.59 -2.15
C ALA A 82 7.84 -13.14 -2.04
N VAL A 83 7.05 -12.69 -3.02
CA VAL A 83 6.39 -11.37 -2.99
C VAL A 83 5.52 -11.22 -1.75
N ARG A 84 4.73 -12.24 -1.40
CA ARG A 84 3.85 -12.19 -0.20
C ARG A 84 4.66 -12.09 1.09
N GLU A 85 5.71 -12.86 1.24
CA GLU A 85 6.59 -12.85 2.42
C GLU A 85 7.31 -11.52 2.57
N ARG A 86 7.93 -11.03 1.49
CA ARG A 86 8.59 -9.71 1.51
C ARG A 86 7.61 -8.58 1.75
N SER A 87 6.37 -8.67 1.26
CA SER A 87 5.33 -7.68 1.55
C SER A 87 5.08 -7.52 3.04
N VAL A 88 5.19 -8.59 3.83
CA VAL A 88 5.09 -8.52 5.30
C VAL A 88 6.27 -7.75 5.89
N VAL A 89 7.48 -7.99 5.40
CA VAL A 89 8.70 -7.31 5.85
C VAL A 89 8.64 -5.81 5.52
N LEU A 90 8.32 -5.45 4.28
CA LEU A 90 8.26 -4.06 3.83
C LEU A 90 7.15 -3.27 4.54
N ALA A 91 5.98 -3.89 4.77
CA ALA A 91 4.91 -3.27 5.53
C ALA A 91 5.33 -2.96 6.98
N LYS A 92 6.17 -3.80 7.61
CA LYS A 92 6.74 -3.54 8.94
C LYS A 92 7.82 -2.46 8.93
N ARG A 93 8.60 -2.35 7.84
CA ARG A 93 9.63 -1.31 7.65
C ARG A 93 9.06 0.06 7.29
N SER A 94 7.79 0.11 6.86
CA SER A 94 7.11 1.36 6.55
C SER A 94 7.01 2.23 7.81
N GLU A 95 7.40 3.49 7.69
CA GLU A 95 7.52 4.39 8.82
C GLU A 95 6.26 5.23 8.99
N ARG A 96 5.71 5.32 10.20
CA ARG A 96 4.65 6.28 10.49
C ARG A 96 5.28 7.66 10.72
N VAL A 97 5.08 8.57 9.78
CA VAL A 97 5.69 9.90 9.80
C VAL A 97 4.77 10.99 10.34
N ALA A 98 3.45 10.77 10.36
CA ALA A 98 2.51 11.70 10.97
C ALA A 98 1.26 11.00 11.52
N LEU A 99 0.70 11.60 12.57
CA LEU A 99 -0.64 11.36 13.07
C LEU A 99 -1.34 12.72 13.12
N ILE A 100 -2.35 12.90 12.28
CA ILE A 100 -3.08 14.16 12.13
C ILE A 100 -4.44 13.99 12.82
N PRO A 101 -4.72 14.70 13.93
CA PRO A 101 -6.00 14.62 14.60
C PRO A 101 -7.13 15.21 13.73
N PRO A 102 -8.40 14.84 13.97
CA PRO A 102 -9.55 15.41 13.25
C PRO A 102 -9.58 16.94 13.24
N SER A 103 -9.16 17.56 14.35
CA SER A 103 -9.15 19.02 14.53
C SER A 103 -8.19 19.74 13.58
N GLU A 104 -7.21 19.04 13.01
CA GLU A 104 -6.24 19.58 12.05
C GLU A 104 -6.54 19.17 10.61
N CYS A 105 -7.56 18.32 10.39
CA CYS A 105 -8.02 17.96 9.06
C CYS A 105 -8.87 19.11 8.49
N VAL A 106 -8.37 19.80 7.47
CA VAL A 106 -9.16 20.80 6.73
C VAL A 106 -10.04 20.06 5.71
N SER A 107 -11.35 20.25 5.78
CA SER A 107 -12.25 19.82 4.71
C SER A 107 -11.98 20.69 3.49
N VAL A 108 -11.58 20.08 2.38
CA VAL A 108 -11.48 20.78 1.07
C VAL A 108 -12.84 20.89 0.38
N TYR A 109 -13.90 20.36 1.03
CA TYR A 109 -15.28 20.40 0.57
C TYR A 109 -16.10 21.26 1.55
N ASP A 110 -16.49 22.45 1.11
CA ASP A 110 -17.48 23.33 1.75
C ASP A 110 -18.88 23.17 1.12
N GLY A 111 -19.19 21.97 0.61
CA GLY A 111 -20.49 21.67 0.01
C GLY A 111 -21.47 21.06 1.02
N PRO A 112 -22.78 21.35 0.94
CA PRO A 112 -23.76 20.67 1.79
C PRO A 112 -23.66 19.17 1.54
N CYS A 113 -23.36 18.40 2.60
CA CYS A 113 -23.47 16.95 2.57
C CYS A 113 -24.87 16.61 2.08
N ALA A 114 -24.99 15.98 0.90
CA ALA A 114 -26.25 15.50 0.40
C ALA A 114 -26.84 14.54 1.44
N VAL A 115 -27.90 15.00 2.11
CA VAL A 115 -28.76 14.17 2.95
C VAL A 115 -29.54 13.30 1.99
N GLY A 116 -29.27 11.99 2.01
CA GLY A 116 -30.01 10.96 1.31
C GLY A 116 -30.23 9.80 2.26
#